data_AF-A0A920HCC9-F1
#
_entry.id   AF-A0A920HCC9-F1
#
_cell.length_a   1.000
_cell.length_b   1.000
_cell.length_c   1.000
_cell.angle_alpha   90.00
_cell.angle_beta   90.00
_cell.angle_gamma   90.00
#
_symmetry.space_group_name_H-M   'P 1'
#
loop_
_entity.id
_entity.type
_entity.pdbx_description
1 polymer ?
#
loop_
_entity_poly.entity_id
_entity_poly.type
_entity_poly.pdbx_seq_one_letter_code
_entity_poly.pdbx_strand_id
1 'polypeptide(L)' 'MGITIDMENSPYTSEILRIYKESLEIFDGVGTVIQAYLFRSLNDLKALDSNKLNLRICKGIYNEPKDISFQSKIDINKNF' A
#
# COMPACT_ATOMS: atom_id res chain seq x y z
N MET A 1 6.68 20.22 4.65
CA MET A 1 5.49 19.70 3.92
C MET A 1 5.91 18.41 3.26
N GLY A 2 5.17 17.32 3.45
CA GLY A 2 5.42 16.04 2.78
C GLY A 2 4.33 15.75 1.76
N ILE A 3 4.63 14.91 0.77
CA ILE A 3 3.68 14.47 -0.26
C ILE A 3 3.40 12.99 -0.02
N THR A 4 2.13 12.59 -0.07
CA THR A 4 1.72 11.19 -0.01
C THR A 4 1.11 10.80 -1.34
N ILE A 5 1.62 9.73 -1.93
CA ILE A 5 1.04 9.12 -3.13
C ILE A 5 -0.09 8.21 -2.66
N ASP A 6 -1.32 8.53 -3.04
CA ASP A 6 -2.48 7.68 -2.71
C ASP A 6 -2.46 6.37 -3.50
N MET A 7 -3.15 5.37 -2.96
CA MET A 7 -3.22 4.03 -3.56
C MET A 7 -4.57 3.82 -4.25
N GLU A 8 -4.49 3.52 -5.55
CA GLU A 8 -5.63 3.20 -6.39
C GLU A 8 -6.01 1.70 -6.30
N ASN A 9 -6.82 1.22 -7.25
CA ASN A 9 -7.20 -0.18 -7.36
C ASN A 9 -6.03 -1.09 -7.75
N SER A 10 -6.23 -2.40 -7.58
CA SER A 10 -5.19 -3.44 -7.63
C SER A 10 -4.27 -3.47 -8.88
N PRO A 11 -4.71 -3.12 -10.10
CA PRO A 11 -3.84 -3.12 -11.27
C PRO A 11 -2.71 -2.09 -11.19
N TYR A 12 -2.90 -0.99 -10.45
CA TYR A 12 -1.93 0.09 -10.34
C TYR A 12 -1.01 -0.04 -9.12
N THR A 13 -1.35 -0.90 -8.16
CA THR A 13 -0.60 -1.04 -6.91
C THR A 13 0.89 -1.25 -7.15
N SER A 14 1.27 -2.15 -8.05
CA SER A 14 2.69 -2.43 -8.33
C SER A 14 3.43 -1.21 -8.90
N GLU A 15 2.82 -0.49 -9.84
CA GLU A 15 3.44 0.69 -10.45
C GLU A 15 3.56 1.85 -9.46
N ILE A 16 2.53 2.06 -8.62
CA ILE A 16 2.55 3.07 -7.56
C ILE A 16 3.68 2.79 -6.56
N LEU A 17 3.83 1.53 -6.12
CA LEU A 17 4.89 1.15 -5.18
C LEU A 17 6.29 1.29 -5.81
N ARG A 18 6.42 1.01 -7.12
CA ARG A 18 7.67 1.23 -7.86
C ARG A 18 8.04 2.72 -7.90
N ILE A 19 7.10 3.57 -8.28
CA ILE A 19 7.28 5.04 -8.32
C ILE A 19 7.62 5.58 -6.92
N TYR A 20 6.94 5.09 -5.88
CA TYR A 20 7.23 5.46 -4.49
C TYR A 20 8.68 5.14 -4.12
N LYS A 21 9.12 3.92 -4.44
CA LYS A 21 10.49 3.48 -4.15
C LYS A 21 11.53 4.33 -4.86
N GLU A 22 11.35 4.57 -6.17
CA GLU A 22 12.22 5.45 -6.95
C GLU A 22 12.21 6.89 -6.39
N SER A 23 11.07 7.39 -5.94
CA SER A 23 10.95 8.74 -5.37
C SER A 23 11.64 8.88 -4.01
N LEU A 24 11.61 7.84 -3.16
CA LEU A 24 12.30 7.83 -1.86
C LEU A 24 13.83 7.93 -1.97
N GLU A 25 14.40 7.50 -3.11
CA GLU A 25 15.84 7.61 -3.37
C GLU A 25 16.26 9.05 -3.65
N ILE A 26 15.35 9.87 -4.17
CA ILE A 26 15.62 11.24 -4.66
C ILE A 26 15.13 12.30 -3.66
N PHE A 27 13.99 12.07 -3.02
CA PHE A 27 13.30 13.07 -2.20
C PHE A 27 13.04 12.58 -0.78
N ASP A 28 13.11 13.50 0.19
CA ASP A 28 12.67 13.25 1.56
C ASP A 28 11.20 13.64 1.74
N GLY A 29 10.52 13.01 2.70
CA GLY A 29 9.12 13.35 3.02
C GLY A 29 8.08 12.83 2.03
N VAL A 30 8.46 11.87 1.17
CA VAL A 30 7.53 11.13 0.32
C VAL A 30 6.92 9.97 1.12
N GLY A 31 5.61 9.82 1.08
CA GLY A 31 4.89 8.68 1.63
C GLY A 31 4.03 7.97 0.59
N THR A 32 3.56 6.77 0.91
CA THR A 32 2.53 6.07 0.12
C THR A 32 1.52 5.35 1.02
N VAL A 33 0.50 4.73 0.42
CA VAL A 33 -0.59 4.07 1.11
C VAL A 33 -0.58 2.57 0.84
N ILE A 34 -0.82 1.73 1.86
CA ILE A 34 -1.03 0.29 1.71
C ILE A 34 -2.46 -0.07 2.13
N GLN A 35 -3.13 -0.91 1.35
CA GLN A 35 -4.51 -1.32 1.57
C GLN A 35 -4.58 -2.70 2.24
N ALA A 36 -5.02 -2.79 3.49
CA ALA A 36 -5.03 -4.01 4.29
C ALA A 36 -5.95 -5.13 3.76
N TYR A 37 -6.97 -4.82 2.96
CA TYR A 37 -7.81 -5.86 2.36
C TYR A 37 -7.13 -6.69 1.26
N LEU A 38 -5.97 -6.32 0.71
CA LEU A 38 -5.29 -7.11 -0.32
C LEU A 38 -4.37 -8.17 0.31
N PHE A 39 -4.36 -9.39 -0.25
CA PHE A 39 -3.49 -10.46 0.23
C PHE A 39 -2.00 -10.13 0.07
N ARG A 40 -1.65 -9.34 -0.96
CA ARG A 40 -0.27 -8.94 -1.27
C ARG A 40 0.34 -7.93 -0.29
N SER A 41 -0.49 -7.22 0.48
CA SER A 41 -0.07 -6.03 1.24
C SER A 41 1.05 -6.29 2.24
N LEU A 42 1.05 -7.44 2.92
CA LEU A 42 2.12 -7.78 3.87
C LEU A 42 3.47 -7.99 3.17
N ASN A 43 3.45 -8.57 1.97
CA ASN A 43 4.67 -8.78 1.19
C ASN A 43 5.18 -7.47 0.60
N ASP A 44 4.27 -6.62 0.12
CA ASP A 44 4.63 -5.27 -0.37
C ASP A 44 5.25 -4.42 0.75
N LEU A 45 4.70 -4.48 1.97
CA LEU A 45 5.27 -3.81 3.14
C LEU A 45 6.70 -4.27 3.43
N LYS A 46 6.94 -5.59 3.41
CA LYS A 46 8.29 -6.15 3.61
C LYS A 46 9.27 -5.73 2.51
N ALA A 47 8.80 -5.61 1.27
CA ALA A 47 9.63 -5.20 0.14
C ALA A 47 10.00 -3.71 0.16
N LEU A 48 9.21 -2.88 0.87
CA LEU A 48 9.44 -1.45 1.05
C LEU A 48 10.24 -1.11 2.32
N ASP A 49 10.61 -2.10 3.12
CA ASP A 49 11.32 -1.88 4.38
C ASP A 49 12.61 -1.05 4.17
N SER A 50 12.65 0.14 4.78
CA SER A 50 13.68 1.15 4.59
C SER A 50 13.65 2.17 5.72
N ASN A 51 14.80 2.77 6.05
CA ASN A 51 14.91 3.80 7.07
C ASN A 51 14.11 5.08 6.76
N LYS A 52 13.77 5.31 5.48
CA LYS A 52 12.96 6.46 5.03
C LYS A 52 11.48 6.14 4.89
N LEU A 53 11.05 4.95 5.32
CA LEU A 53 9.69 4.47 5.11
C LEU A 53 8.66 5.41 5.77
N ASN A 54 7.68 5.82 4.97
CA ASN A 54 6.55 6.62 5.42
C ASN A 54 5.29 6.07 4.76
N LEU A 55 4.53 5.28 5.52
CA LEU A 55 3.35 4.59 5.02
C LEU A 55 2.11 4.95 5.83
N ARG A 56 1.00 5.10 5.11
CA ARG A 56 -0.34 5.09 5.69
C ARG A 56 -0.99 3.75 5.37
N ILE A 57 -1.52 3.08 6.39
CA ILE A 57 -2.31 1.87 6.18
C ILE A 57 -3.78 2.28 6.15
N CYS A 58 -4.52 1.82 5.14
CA CYS A 58 -5.97 1.96 5.04
C CYS A 58 -6.61 0.59 4.82
N LYS A 59 -7.93 0.47 4.98
CA LYS A 59 -8.60 -0.82 4.73
C LYS A 59 -8.69 -1.17 3.25
N GLY A 60 -8.81 -0.17 2.38
CA GLY A 60 -9.20 -0.32 0.97
C GLY A 60 -10.66 0.04 0.76
N ILE A 61 -10.96 0.73 -0.35
CA ILE A 61 -12.30 1.24 -0.68
C ILE A 61 -12.87 0.68 -1.99
N TYR A 62 -12.05 -0.03 -2.78
CA TYR A 62 -12.44 -0.55 -4.08
C TYR A 62 -13.09 -1.93 -3.95
N ASN A 63 -13.88 -2.32 -4.96
CA ASN A 63 -14.51 -3.64 -5.02
C ASN A 63 -13.62 -4.60 -5.81
N GLU A 64 -12.68 -5.24 -5.12
CA GLU A 64 -11.72 -6.16 -5.73
C GLU A 64 -12.21 -7.62 -5.72
N PRO A 65 -11.75 -8.44 -6.68
CA PRO A 65 -12.03 -9.86 -6.71
C PRO A 65 -11.57 -10.59 -5.43
N LYS A 66 -12.34 -11.62 -5.03
CA LYS A 66 -12.09 -12.43 -3.82
C LYS A 66 -10.80 -13.25 -3.86
N ASP A 67 -10.24 -13.47 -5.04
CA ASP A 67 -8.97 -14.16 -5.29
C ASP A 67 -7.76 -13.31 -4.91
N ILE A 68 -7.91 -12.00 -4.81
CA ILE A 68 -6.83 -11.08 -4.45
C ILE A 68 -7.11 -10.25 -3.17
N SER A 69 -8.31 -10.37 -2.61
CA SER A 69 -8.74 -9.54 -1.48
C SER A 69 -9.61 -10.26 -0.45
N PHE A 70 -9.45 -9.87 0.81
CA PHE A 70 -10.32 -10.24 1.92
C PHE A 70 -11.69 -9.59 1.75
N GLN A 71 -12.75 -10.40 1.78
CA GLN A 71 -14.13 -9.92 1.67
C GLN A 71 -14.80 -9.72 3.05
N SER A 72 -14.30 -10.42 4.06
CA SER A 72 -14.79 -10.34 5.43
C SER A 72 -14.20 -9.14 6.15
N LYS A 73 -15.06 -8.31 6.76
CA LYS A 73 -14.62 -7.19 7.61
C LYS A 73 -13.71 -7.65 8.76
N ILE A 74 -13.90 -8.87 9.27
CA ILE A 74 -13.09 -9.43 10.36
C ILE A 74 -11.67 -9.68 9.86
N ASP A 75 -11.52 -10.26 8.67
CA ASP A 75 -10.21 -10.60 8.12
C ASP A 75 -9.47 -9.34 7.66
N ILE A 76 -10.17 -8.36 7.09
CA ILE A 76 -9.62 -7.03 6.79
C ILE A 76 -9.10 -6.36 8.07
N ASN A 77 -9.87 -6.40 9.16
CA ASN A 77 -9.45 -5.80 10.43
C ASN A 77 -8.29 -6.55 11.09
N LYS A 78 -8.14 -7.86 10.86
CA LYS A 78 -7.01 -8.64 11.36
C LYS A 78 -5.72 -8.34 10.61
N ASN A 79 -5.83 -8.03 9.31
CA ASN A 79 -4.68 -7.71 8.47
C ASN A 79 -4.27 -6.23 8.52
N PHE A 80 -5.16 -5.35 9.05
CA PHE A 80 -4.92 -3.92 9.25
C PHE A 80 -4.16 -3.66 10.56
#